data_AF-A0A7C2E4W6-F1
#
_entry.id   AF-A0A7C2E4W6-F1
#
_cell.length_a   1.000
_cell.length_b   1.000
_cell.length_c   1.000
_cell.angle_alpha   90.00
_cell.angle_beta   90.00
_cell.angle_gamma   90.00
#
_symmetry.space_group_name_H-M   'P 1'
#
loop_
_entity.id
_entity.type
_entity.pdbx_description
1 polymer ?
#
loop_
_entity_poly.entity_id
_entity_poly.type
_entity_poly.pdbx_seq_one_letter_code
_entity_poly.pdbx_strand_id
1 'polypeptide(L)'
;MTSGPVRAAIQGVGVCIPTQILTNDDLARLVDTTDEWITARTGIKRRHIASPDQTTSDLAFVAAEQALAASGVPSEDLDLI
;
A
#
# COMPACT_ATOMS: atom_id res chain seq x y z
N MET A 1 21.68 24.84 -24.95
CA MET A 1 21.21 24.69 -23.54
C MET A 1 21.85 23.43 -22.98
N THR A 2 22.86 23.56 -22.13
CA THR A 2 23.49 22.40 -21.49
C THR A 2 22.59 21.92 -20.36
N SER A 3 21.79 20.88 -20.61
CA SER A 3 21.06 20.19 -19.55
C SER A 3 22.08 19.69 -18.54
N GLY A 4 21.93 20.08 -17.27
CA GLY A 4 22.67 19.46 -16.18
C GLY A 4 22.34 17.96 -16.07
N PRO A 5 23.05 17.22 -15.21
CA PRO A 5 22.79 15.80 -15.02
C PRO A 5 21.34 15.58 -14.54
N VAL A 6 20.62 14.69 -15.22
CA VAL A 6 19.29 14.22 -14.79
C VAL A 6 19.47 13.42 -13.50
N ARG A 7 18.74 13.81 -12.45
CA ARG A 7 18.75 13.11 -11.16
C ARG A 7 17.34 12.61 -10.88
N ALA A 8 17.24 11.34 -10.53
CA ALA A 8 15.98 10.77 -10.07
C ALA A 8 15.73 11.13 -8.61
N ALA A 9 14.47 11.39 -8.27
CA ALA A 9 13.99 11.59 -6.91
C ALA A 9 12.57 11.02 -6.78
N ILE A 10 12.18 10.65 -5.57
CA ILE A 10 10.79 10.29 -5.28
C ILE A 10 10.00 11.59 -5.20
N GLN A 11 9.16 11.85 -6.20
CA GLN A 11 8.36 13.09 -6.28
C GLN A 11 7.05 12.98 -5.48
N GLY A 12 6.50 11.78 -5.32
CA GLY A 12 5.24 11.55 -4.58
C GLY A 12 5.08 10.09 -4.18
N VAL A 13 4.29 9.87 -3.14
CA VAL A 13 3.91 8.54 -2.64
C VAL A 13 2.41 8.56 -2.38
N GLY A 14 1.74 7.47 -2.72
CA GLY A 14 0.32 7.26 -2.42
C GLY A 14 0.11 5.89 -1.81
N VAL A 15 -0.99 5.74 -1.07
CA VAL A 15 -1.29 4.50 -0.36
C VAL A 15 -2.79 4.21 -0.38
N CYS A 16 -3.13 2.98 -0.79
CA CYS A 16 -4.48 2.46 -0.65
C CYS A 16 -4.43 1.23 0.25
N ILE A 17 -5.25 1.23 1.30
CA ILE A 17 -5.33 0.13 2.26
C ILE A 17 -6.76 -0.41 2.22
N PRO A 18 -6.96 -1.73 2.05
CA PRO A 18 -8.28 -2.34 2.17
C PRO A 18 -8.97 -1.98 3.48
N THR A 19 -10.29 -1.86 3.49
CA THR A 19 -11.02 -1.40 4.69
C THR A 19 -11.19 -2.50 5.74
N GLN A 20 -11.23 -3.77 5.33
CA GLN A 20 -11.44 -4.89 6.25
C GLN A 20 -10.20 -5.14 7.09
N ILE A 21 -10.38 -5.14 8.42
CA ILE A 21 -9.32 -5.41 9.40
C ILE A 21 -9.45 -6.85 9.90
N LEU A 22 -8.33 -7.57 9.93
CA LEU A 22 -8.17 -8.85 10.61
C LEU A 22 -7.22 -8.68 11.79
N THR A 23 -7.75 -8.79 13.01
CA THR A 23 -6.95 -8.76 14.25
C THR A 23 -6.22 -10.08 14.48
N ASN A 24 -5.29 -10.11 15.43
CA ASN A 24 -4.67 -11.36 15.85
C ASN A 24 -5.67 -12.35 16.48
N ASP A 25 -6.66 -11.84 17.22
CA ASP A 25 -7.72 -12.67 17.81
C ASP A 25 -8.63 -13.29 16.74
N ASP A 26 -8.91 -12.54 15.67
CA ASP A 26 -9.62 -13.08 14.50
C ASP A 26 -8.81 -14.19 13.84
N LEU A 27 -7.49 -13.99 13.69
CA LEU A 27 -6.60 -14.96 13.07
C LEU A 27 -6.45 -16.24 13.93
N ALA A 28 -6.41 -16.10 15.25
CA ALA A 28 -6.37 -17.22 16.19
C ALA A 28 -7.63 -18.12 16.13
N ARG A 29 -8.75 -17.62 15.58
CA ARG A 29 -9.94 -18.43 15.29
C ARG A 29 -9.82 -19.26 14.02
N LEU A 30 -8.84 -18.97 13.16
CA LEU A 30 -8.66 -19.62 11.85
C LEU A 30 -7.47 -20.59 11.84
N VAL A 31 -6.45 -20.34 12.66
CA VAL A 31 -5.22 -21.14 12.75
C VAL A 31 -4.76 -21.26 14.20
N ASP A 32 -3.99 -22.31 14.52
CA ASP A 32 -3.44 -22.53 15.86
C ASP A 32 -2.33 -21.51 16.20
N THR A 33 -2.73 -20.39 16.80
CA THR A 33 -1.85 -19.28 17.17
C THR A 33 -2.48 -18.40 18.25
N THR A 34 -1.74 -17.41 18.76
CA THR A 34 -2.23 -16.44 19.76
C THR A 34 -1.72 -15.03 19.47
N ASP A 35 -2.42 -14.00 19.96
CA ASP A 35 -1.94 -12.60 19.87
C ASP A 35 -0.55 -12.44 20.48
N GLU A 36 -0.29 -13.04 21.63
CA GLU A 36 1.00 -12.99 22.31
C GLU A 36 2.12 -13.58 21.44
N TRP A 37 1.89 -14.76 20.85
CA TRP A 37 2.86 -15.41 19.97
C TRP A 37 3.16 -14.59 18.72
N ILE A 38 2.12 -14.05 18.06
CA ILE A 38 2.26 -13.24 16.84
C ILE A 38 2.99 -11.94 17.16
N THR A 39 2.58 -11.25 18.22
CA THR A 39 3.15 -9.96 18.61
C THR A 39 4.61 -10.10 19.00
N ALA A 40 4.95 -11.10 19.83
CA ALA A 40 6.32 -11.29 20.30
C ALA A 40 7.31 -11.56 19.16
N ARG A 41 6.86 -12.22 18.09
CA ARG A 41 7.72 -12.57 16.94
C ARG A 41 7.73 -11.54 15.83
N THR A 42 6.63 -10.84 15.59
CA THR A 42 6.45 -10.00 14.40
C THR A 42 6.13 -8.54 14.71
N GLY A 43 5.70 -8.23 15.92
CA GLY A 43 5.17 -6.92 16.29
C GLY A 43 3.79 -6.59 15.69
N ILE A 44 3.19 -7.49 14.90
CA ILE A 44 1.93 -7.19 14.21
C ILE A 44 0.74 -7.43 15.15
N LYS A 45 -0.16 -6.45 15.23
CA LYS A 45 -1.43 -6.53 15.99
C LYS A 45 -2.67 -6.75 15.12
N ARG A 46 -2.63 -6.24 13.90
CA ARG A 46 -3.72 -6.33 12.92
C ARG A 46 -3.15 -6.23 11.51
N ARG A 47 -3.90 -6.73 10.53
CA ARG A 47 -3.66 -6.48 9.10
C ARG A 47 -4.95 -6.12 8.38
N HIS A 48 -4.79 -5.59 7.18
CA HIS A 48 -5.91 -5.32 6.28
C HIS A 48 -5.97 -6.42 5.23
N ILE A 49 -7.18 -6.84 4.85
CA ILE A 49 -7.42 -7.87 3.84
C ILE A 49 -8.36 -7.30 2.78
N ALA A 50 -8.03 -7.52 1.52
CA ALA A 50 -8.90 -7.12 0.40
C ALA A 50 -10.20 -7.94 0.42
N SER A 51 -11.32 -7.30 0.10
CA SER A 51 -12.57 -8.01 -0.09
C SER A 51 -12.51 -8.89 -1.35
N PRO A 52 -13.36 -9.92 -1.48
CA PRO A 52 -13.35 -10.82 -2.64
C PRO A 52 -13.59 -10.12 -3.99
N ASP A 53 -14.24 -8.96 -3.96
CA ASP A 53 -14.54 -8.09 -5.09
C ASP A 53 -13.50 -6.98 -5.32
N GLN A 54 -12.50 -6.84 -4.44
CA GLN A 54 -11.44 -5.84 -4.57
C GLN A 54 -10.15 -6.48 -5.08
N THR A 55 -9.74 -6.08 -6.28
CA THR A 55 -8.54 -6.59 -6.94
C THR A 55 -7.30 -5.73 -6.65
N THR A 56 -6.12 -6.26 -6.95
CA THR A 56 -4.85 -5.52 -6.81
C THR A 56 -4.83 -4.25 -7.66
N SER A 57 -5.42 -4.27 -8.86
CA SER A 57 -5.49 -3.09 -9.74
C SER A 57 -6.34 -1.97 -9.14
N ASP A 58 -7.41 -2.29 -8.42
CA ASP A 58 -8.26 -1.27 -7.79
C ASP A 58 -7.48 -0.51 -6.69
N LEU A 59 -6.72 -1.25 -5.88
CA LEU A 59 -5.85 -0.67 -4.85
C LEU A 59 -4.71 0.13 -5.46
N ALA A 60 -4.06 -0.42 -6.48
CA ALA A 60 -2.93 0.23 -7.17
C ALA A 60 -3.37 1.52 -7.86
N PHE A 61 -4.55 1.53 -8.49
CA PHE A 61 -5.12 2.71 -9.14
C PHE A 61 -5.29 3.86 -8.14
N VAL A 62 -5.95 3.60 -7.00
CA VAL A 62 -6.15 4.62 -5.96
C VAL A 62 -4.80 5.09 -5.38
N ALA A 63 -3.85 4.18 -5.16
CA ALA A 63 -2.52 4.55 -4.69
C ALA A 63 -1.76 5.41 -5.72
N ALA A 64 -1.89 5.10 -7.01
CA ALA A 64 -1.26 5.85 -8.09
C ALA A 64 -1.86 7.26 -8.23
N GLU A 65 -3.18 7.39 -8.17
CA GLU A 65 -3.86 8.69 -8.17
C GLU A 65 -3.38 9.58 -7.01
N GLN A 66 -3.26 9.02 -5.81
CA GLN A 66 -2.72 9.75 -4.66
C GLN A 66 -1.24 10.12 -4.85
N ALA A 67 -0.44 9.23 -5.43
CA ALA A 67 0.98 9.49 -5.69
C ALA A 67 1.18 10.62 -6.72
N LEU A 68 0.35 10.65 -7.77
CA LEU A 68 0.31 11.73 -8.76
C LEU A 68 -0.16 13.05 -8.15
N ALA A 69 -1.20 13.01 -7.33
CA ALA A 69 -1.67 14.20 -6.62
C ALA A 69 -0.59 14.75 -5.66
N ALA A 70 0.16 13.88 -4.98
CA ALA A 70 1.25 14.26 -4.09
C ALA A 70 2.48 14.81 -4.84
N SER A 71 2.77 14.30 -6.05
CA SER A 71 3.88 14.77 -6.88
C SER A 71 3.55 16.04 -7.68
N GLY A 72 2.27 16.34 -7.87
CA GLY A 72 1.81 17.40 -8.77
C GLY A 72 2.07 17.10 -10.25
N VAL A 73 2.45 15.86 -10.59
CA VAL A 73 2.65 15.42 -11.96
C VAL A 73 1.31 14.99 -12.55
N PRO A 74 0.89 15.55 -13.70
CA PRO A 74 -0.33 15.14 -14.34
C PRO A 74 -0.16 13.76 -15.00
N SER A 75 -1.25 12.99 -15.12
CA SER A 75 -1.20 11.61 -15.61
C SER A 75 -0.71 11.48 -17.05
N GLU A 76 -0.96 12.50 -17.88
CA GLU A 76 -0.53 12.57 -19.27
C GLU A 76 1.00 12.68 -19.44
N ASP A 77 1.72 13.10 -18.39
CA ASP A 77 3.18 13.21 -18.38
C ASP A 77 3.85 11.91 -17.90
N LEU A 78 3.09 10.84 -17.63
CA LEU A 78 3.65 9.53 -17.29
C LEU A 78 4.09 8.76 -18.53
N ASP A 79 5.39 8.55 -18.66
CA ASP A 79 5.98 7.79 -19.77
C ASP A 79 6.03 6.26 -19.53
N LEU A 80 5.95 5.80 -18.27
CA LEU A 80 6.13 4.39 -17.89
C LEU A 80 5.39 4.04 -16.58
N ILE A 81 4.80 2.83 -16.54
CA ILE A 81 4.17 2.19 -15.37
C ILE A 81 4.73 0.78 -15.20
#